data_AF-R1D0P7-F1
#
_entry.id   AF-R1D0P7-F1
#
_cell.length_a   1.000
_cell.length_b   1.000
_cell.length_c   1.000
_cell.angle_alpha   90.00
_cell.angle_beta   90.00
_cell.angle_gamma   90.00
#
_symmetry.space_group_name_H-M   'P 1'
#
loop_
_entity.id
_entity.type
_entity.pdbx_description
1 polymer ?
#
loop_
_entity_poly.entity_id
_entity_poly.type
_entity_poly.pdbx_seq_one_letter_code
_entity_poly.pdbx_strand_id
1 'polypeptide(L)'
;MLTFGSGSMSDFLLNWVEHVRRLGDAAGPYLVGALDGPVADLCKDRSIASAVAPPADGGGGGGGGGVGEHTAQLRETSGYYRYRPGTFLAMGLVKQLFIRAVLREGYDVMVSDVDVAWLRPPWPLVRYSSVRSAPAENGAVEQEASLLALADVVLSVDQVQQYLDCDKHRWHVDSELNTGVVFFRASAGALAVLDEWLGTF
;
A
#
# COMPACT_ATOMS: atom_id res chain seq x y z
N MET A 1 9.11 2.33 0.19
CA MET A 1 7.80 2.64 -0.43
C MET A 1 7.40 1.49 -1.34
N LEU A 2 6.12 1.17 -1.43
CA LEU A 2 5.61 0.03 -2.19
C LEU A 2 4.47 0.50 -3.10
N THR A 3 4.48 0.06 -4.34
CA THR A 3 3.35 0.21 -5.26
C THR A 3 3.10 -1.09 -6.00
N PHE A 4 1.93 -1.19 -6.65
CA PHE A 4 1.54 -2.37 -7.41
C PHE A 4 1.12 -1.96 -8.82
N GLY A 5 1.81 -2.49 -9.81
CA GLY A 5 1.62 -2.12 -11.21
C GLY A 5 1.10 -3.28 -12.04
N SER A 6 0.35 -2.94 -13.09
CA SER A 6 -0.03 -3.85 -14.16
C SER A 6 0.26 -3.24 -15.53
N GLY A 7 0.36 -4.06 -16.58
CA GLY A 7 0.71 -3.60 -17.92
C GLY A 7 -0.20 -2.50 -18.44
N SER A 8 -1.49 -2.55 -18.06
CA SER A 8 -2.50 -1.56 -18.41
C SER A 8 -2.27 -0.16 -17.80
N MET A 9 -1.42 -0.06 -16.77
CA MET A 9 -1.09 1.19 -16.07
C MET A 9 0.41 1.51 -16.12
N SER A 10 1.12 1.03 -17.15
CA SER A 10 2.58 1.20 -17.27
C SER A 10 3.02 2.66 -17.23
N ASP A 11 2.28 3.58 -17.85
CA ASP A 11 2.61 5.01 -17.85
C ASP A 11 2.50 5.62 -16.44
N PHE A 12 1.45 5.25 -15.70
CA PHE A 12 1.30 5.67 -14.29
C PHE A 12 2.41 5.11 -13.42
N LEU A 13 2.77 3.83 -13.60
CA LEU A 13 3.88 3.21 -12.88
C LEU A 13 5.20 3.93 -13.13
N LEU A 14 5.53 4.24 -14.39
CA LEU A 14 6.76 4.96 -14.74
C LEU A 14 6.77 6.37 -14.14
N ASN A 15 5.61 7.05 -14.14
CA ASN A 15 5.47 8.34 -13.50
C ASN A 15 5.68 8.25 -11.97
N TRP A 16 5.06 7.27 -11.30
CA TRP A 16 5.23 7.02 -9.88
C TRP A 16 6.70 6.79 -9.51
N VAL A 17 7.40 5.93 -10.27
CA VAL A 17 8.81 5.62 -10.06
C VAL A 17 9.68 6.86 -10.19
N GLU A 18 9.41 7.70 -11.19
CA GLU A 18 10.13 8.97 -11.37
C GLU A 18 9.91 9.92 -10.20
N HIS A 19 8.67 10.05 -9.72
CA HIS A 19 8.35 10.86 -8.54
C HIS A 19 9.08 10.37 -7.28
N VAL A 20 9.10 9.05 -7.04
CA VAL A 20 9.82 8.48 -5.89
C VAL A 20 11.33 8.65 -6.02
N ARG A 21 11.91 8.46 -7.22
CA ARG A 21 13.34 8.67 -7.45
C ARG A 21 13.77 10.11 -7.21
N ARG A 22 12.92 11.10 -7.54
CA ARG A 22 13.19 12.53 -7.28
C ARG A 22 13.27 12.89 -5.81
N LEU A 23 12.65 12.10 -4.92
CA LEU A 23 12.80 12.28 -3.47
C LEU A 23 14.19 11.84 -2.96
N GLY A 24 14.96 11.11 -3.78
CA GLY A 24 16.29 10.61 -3.42
C GLY A 24 16.27 9.74 -2.17
N ASP A 25 17.31 9.85 -1.35
CA ASP A 25 17.46 9.06 -0.13
C ASP A 25 16.33 9.26 0.88
N ALA A 26 15.63 10.40 0.82
CA ALA A 26 14.52 10.69 1.72
C ALA A 26 13.30 9.80 1.48
N ALA A 27 13.14 9.19 0.29
CA ALA A 27 12.11 8.18 0.05
C ALA A 27 12.43 6.83 0.69
N GLY A 28 13.69 6.56 1.01
CA GLY A 28 14.17 5.21 1.31
C GLY A 28 14.04 4.24 0.13
N PRO A 29 14.27 2.94 0.35
CA PRO A 29 14.12 1.95 -0.71
C PRO A 29 12.68 1.87 -1.20
N TYR A 30 12.49 1.60 -2.49
CA TYR A 30 11.18 1.34 -3.05
C TYR A 30 11.15 0.00 -3.79
N LEU A 31 9.95 -0.57 -3.90
CA LEU A 31 9.70 -1.84 -4.57
C LEU A 31 8.38 -1.76 -5.35
N VAL A 32 8.36 -2.37 -6.53
CA VAL A 32 7.14 -2.54 -7.35
C VAL A 32 6.67 -3.98 -7.24
N GLY A 33 5.46 -4.19 -6.74
CA GLY A 33 4.74 -5.45 -6.87
C GLY A 33 4.21 -5.59 -8.29
N ALA A 34 4.87 -6.43 -9.10
CA ALA A 34 4.43 -6.71 -10.47
C ALA A 34 3.23 -7.66 -10.44
N LEU A 35 2.08 -7.19 -10.90
CA LEU A 35 0.83 -7.98 -10.90
C LEU A 35 0.70 -8.89 -12.12
N ASP A 36 1.38 -8.57 -13.21
CA ASP A 36 1.38 -9.33 -14.47
C ASP A 36 2.78 -9.41 -15.11
N GLY A 37 2.91 -10.28 -16.10
CA GLY A 37 4.15 -10.46 -16.87
C GLY A 37 4.66 -9.17 -17.53
N PRO A 38 3.82 -8.40 -18.24
CA PRO A 38 4.24 -7.15 -18.87
C PRO A 38 4.91 -6.14 -17.91
N VAL A 39 4.40 -5.95 -16.70
CA VAL A 39 5.08 -5.06 -15.73
C VAL A 39 6.35 -5.66 -15.17
N ALA A 40 6.42 -6.98 -14.99
CA ALA A 40 7.66 -7.64 -14.59
C ALA A 40 8.77 -7.43 -15.62
N ASP A 41 8.46 -7.60 -16.91
CA ASP A 41 9.38 -7.37 -18.02
C ASP A 41 9.77 -5.88 -18.11
N LEU A 42 8.80 -4.96 -18.03
CA LEU A 42 9.06 -3.52 -18.01
C LEU A 42 10.00 -3.11 -16.87
N CYS A 43 9.78 -3.63 -15.66
CA CYS A 43 10.62 -3.31 -14.51
C CYS A 43 12.05 -3.83 -14.71
N LYS A 44 12.20 -5.04 -15.24
CA LYS A 44 13.50 -5.62 -15.59
C LYS A 44 14.24 -4.77 -16.62
N ASP A 45 13.59 -4.42 -17.72
CA ASP A 45 14.17 -3.63 -18.82
C ASP A 45 14.60 -2.23 -18.36
N ARG A 46 13.88 -1.66 -17.41
CA ARG A 46 14.13 -0.31 -16.86
C ARG A 46 14.97 -0.30 -15.58
N SER A 47 15.48 -1.47 -15.15
CA SER A 47 16.22 -1.62 -13.89
C SER A 47 15.47 -1.03 -12.69
N ILE A 48 14.17 -1.30 -12.61
CA ILE A 48 13.28 -0.91 -11.52
C ILE A 48 13.20 -2.09 -10.54
N ALA A 49 13.43 -1.82 -9.26
CA ALA A 49 13.29 -2.84 -8.23
C ALA A 49 11.84 -3.35 -8.19
N SER A 50 11.64 -4.62 -8.52
CA SER A 50 10.33 -5.24 -8.54
C SER A 50 10.37 -6.67 -8.03
N ALA A 51 9.27 -7.14 -7.47
CA ALA A 51 9.06 -8.55 -7.18
C ALA A 51 7.64 -8.95 -7.59
N VAL A 52 7.49 -10.21 -7.96
CA VAL A 52 6.17 -10.82 -8.17
C VAL A 52 5.71 -11.36 -6.84
N ALA A 53 4.42 -11.20 -6.51
CA ALA A 53 3.88 -11.77 -5.29
C ALA A 53 4.16 -13.29 -5.23
N PRO A 54 4.59 -13.82 -4.07
CA PRO A 54 4.75 -15.24 -3.89
C PRO A 54 3.40 -15.94 -4.08
N PRO A 55 3.35 -17.15 -4.65
CA PRO A 55 2.15 -17.98 -4.54
C PRO A 55 1.85 -18.15 -3.05
N ALA A 56 0.58 -18.00 -2.66
CA ALA A 56 0.23 -18.20 -1.26
C ALA A 56 0.47 -19.67 -0.90
N ASP A 57 1.43 -19.91 -0.02
CA ASP A 57 1.59 -21.21 0.61
C ASP A 57 0.27 -21.56 1.30
N GLY A 58 -0.31 -22.71 0.93
CA GLY A 58 -1.68 -23.14 1.23
C GLY A 58 -2.00 -23.39 2.71
N GLY A 59 -1.91 -22.35 3.54
CA GLY A 59 -2.08 -22.41 4.98
C GLY A 59 -3.08 -21.38 5.51
N GLY A 60 -4.28 -21.34 4.94
CA GLY A 60 -5.40 -20.54 5.44
C GLY A 60 -6.70 -21.12 4.92
N GLY A 61 -7.27 -22.07 5.66
CA GLY A 61 -8.49 -22.75 5.27
C GLY A 61 -9.71 -21.84 5.33
N GLY A 62 -10.55 -21.90 4.31
CA GLY A 62 -11.93 -21.39 4.37
C GLY A 62 -12.44 -20.82 3.06
N GLY A 63 -12.92 -21.68 2.16
CA GLY A 63 -14.05 -21.37 1.27
C GLY A 63 -13.81 -20.49 0.03
N GLY A 64 -13.47 -21.15 -1.09
CA GLY A 64 -13.62 -20.59 -2.45
C GLY A 64 -12.28 -20.25 -3.11
N GLY A 65 -12.08 -20.71 -4.36
CA GLY A 65 -10.99 -20.36 -5.28
C GLY A 65 -9.63 -20.10 -4.64
N GLY A 66 -8.73 -21.09 -4.63
CA GLY A 66 -7.44 -20.95 -3.95
C GLY A 66 -6.71 -19.68 -4.36
N VAL A 67 -6.04 -19.01 -3.42
CA VAL A 67 -5.23 -17.81 -3.68
C VAL A 67 -4.19 -18.00 -4.80
N GLY A 68 -3.73 -19.24 -5.01
CA GLY A 68 -2.94 -19.66 -6.17
C GLY A 68 -3.65 -19.51 -7.52
N GLU A 69 -4.95 -19.76 -7.57
CA GLU A 69 -5.82 -19.56 -8.73
C GLU A 69 -6.00 -18.06 -9.01
N HIS A 70 -6.17 -17.23 -7.97
CA HIS A 70 -6.26 -15.78 -8.10
C HIS A 70 -4.95 -15.13 -8.58
N THR A 71 -3.81 -15.56 -8.06
CA THR A 71 -2.48 -15.11 -8.53
C THR A 71 -2.18 -15.57 -9.96
N ALA A 72 -2.56 -16.79 -10.33
CA ALA A 72 -2.44 -17.28 -11.71
C ALA A 72 -3.37 -16.51 -12.67
N GLN A 73 -4.62 -16.29 -12.28
CA GLN A 73 -5.61 -15.55 -13.05
C GLN A 73 -5.16 -14.11 -13.32
N LEU A 74 -4.55 -13.43 -12.34
CA LEU A 74 -3.99 -12.09 -12.53
C LEU A 74 -2.81 -12.09 -13.52
N ARG A 75 -1.93 -13.10 -13.46
CA ARG A 75 -0.76 -13.21 -14.36
C ARG A 75 -1.13 -13.48 -15.82
N GLU A 76 -2.21 -14.24 -16.05
CA GLU A 76 -2.68 -14.58 -17.40
C GLU A 76 -3.59 -13.51 -18.01
N THR A 77 -4.07 -12.54 -17.21
CA THR A 77 -5.02 -11.55 -17.68
C THR A 77 -4.31 -10.30 -18.21
N SER A 78 -4.24 -10.16 -19.54
CA SER A 78 -3.91 -8.89 -20.18
C SER A 78 -5.15 -7.99 -20.30
N GLY A 79 -5.32 -7.01 -19.40
CA GLY A 79 -6.41 -6.02 -19.50
C GLY A 79 -6.61 -5.14 -18.26
N TYR A 80 -7.47 -4.11 -18.38
CA TYR A 80 -7.80 -3.21 -17.27
C TYR A 80 -8.73 -3.91 -16.26
N TYR A 81 -8.22 -4.15 -15.05
CA TYR A 81 -8.82 -5.02 -14.02
C TYR A 81 -10.13 -4.48 -13.42
N ARG A 82 -10.38 -3.17 -13.50
CA ARG A 82 -11.47 -2.48 -12.76
C ARG A 82 -12.88 -2.90 -13.16
N TYR A 83 -13.06 -3.45 -14.36
CA TYR A 83 -14.38 -3.79 -14.89
C TYR A 83 -14.66 -5.29 -15.01
N ARG A 84 -13.75 -6.16 -14.51
CA ARG A 84 -13.99 -7.61 -14.49
C ARG A 84 -14.46 -8.07 -13.10
N PRO A 85 -15.64 -8.69 -12.99
CA PRO A 85 -16.13 -9.25 -11.73
C PRO A 85 -15.10 -10.22 -11.11
N GLY A 86 -14.83 -10.07 -9.81
CA GLY A 86 -13.92 -10.94 -9.05
C GLY A 86 -12.43 -10.61 -9.15
N THR A 87 -11.97 -9.99 -10.25
CA THR A 87 -10.53 -9.69 -10.44
C THR A 87 -10.03 -8.56 -9.52
N PHE A 88 -10.91 -7.62 -9.15
CA PHE A 88 -10.59 -6.55 -8.21
C PHE A 88 -10.33 -7.07 -6.78
N LEU A 89 -11.14 -8.03 -6.31
CA LEU A 89 -10.96 -8.67 -5.00
C LEU A 89 -9.67 -9.50 -4.98
N ALA A 90 -9.42 -10.27 -6.04
CA ALA A 90 -8.18 -11.02 -6.23
C ALA A 90 -6.94 -10.12 -6.17
N MET A 91 -7.00 -8.93 -6.80
CA MET A 91 -5.91 -7.94 -6.73
C MET A 91 -5.69 -7.44 -5.30
N GLY A 92 -6.76 -7.12 -4.56
CA GLY A 92 -6.66 -6.70 -3.16
C GLY A 92 -5.95 -7.74 -2.30
N LEU A 93 -6.33 -9.01 -2.45
CA LEU A 93 -5.70 -10.14 -1.78
C LEU A 93 -4.20 -10.27 -2.12
N VAL A 94 -3.82 -10.13 -3.40
CA VAL A 94 -2.41 -10.19 -3.79
C VAL A 94 -1.59 -9.04 -3.20
N LYS A 95 -2.12 -7.81 -3.22
CA LYS A 95 -1.47 -6.65 -2.59
C LYS A 95 -1.23 -6.93 -1.10
N GLN A 96 -2.24 -7.44 -0.42
CA GLN A 96 -2.21 -7.74 1.01
C GLN A 96 -1.16 -8.78 1.37
N LEU A 97 -1.09 -9.89 0.64
CA LEU A 97 -0.09 -10.95 0.88
C LEU A 97 1.33 -10.45 0.69
N PHE A 98 1.53 -9.60 -0.32
CA PHE A 98 2.82 -8.97 -0.56
C PHE A 98 3.21 -8.04 0.59
N ILE A 99 2.30 -7.15 1.02
CA ILE A 99 2.53 -6.24 2.16
C ILE A 99 2.92 -7.07 3.38
N ARG A 100 2.16 -8.13 3.68
CA ARG A 100 2.40 -9.03 4.80
C ARG A 100 3.78 -9.69 4.74
N ALA A 101 4.22 -10.13 3.57
CA ALA A 101 5.56 -10.69 3.39
C ALA A 101 6.64 -9.66 3.71
N VAL A 102 6.50 -8.42 3.23
CA VAL A 102 7.47 -7.34 3.51
C VAL A 102 7.51 -6.98 5.00
N LEU A 103 6.35 -6.91 5.67
CA LEU A 103 6.28 -6.64 7.11
C LEU A 103 6.96 -7.74 7.95
N ARG A 104 6.84 -9.01 7.53
CA ARG A 104 7.49 -10.15 8.22
C ARG A 104 9.01 -10.13 8.12
N GLU A 105 9.56 -9.52 7.07
CA GLU A 105 10.99 -9.25 6.94
C GLU A 105 11.45 -8.05 7.80
N GLY A 106 10.54 -7.42 8.56
CA GLY A 106 10.87 -6.34 9.49
C GLY A 106 10.88 -4.95 8.87
N TYR A 107 10.35 -4.77 7.66
CA TYR A 107 10.31 -3.46 6.99
C TYR A 107 8.97 -2.78 7.15
N ASP A 108 8.97 -1.52 7.60
CA ASP A 108 7.82 -0.63 7.49
C ASP A 108 7.47 -0.34 6.01
N VAL A 109 6.18 -0.30 5.69
CA VAL A 109 5.71 -0.14 4.31
C VAL A 109 4.82 1.09 4.20
N MET A 110 5.21 2.02 3.32
CA MET A 110 4.32 3.04 2.77
C MET A 110 3.83 2.56 1.41
N VAL A 111 2.58 2.14 1.33
CA VAL A 111 1.89 1.69 0.12
C VAL A 111 1.25 2.90 -0.55
N SER A 112 1.37 2.98 -1.88
CA SER A 112 0.53 3.88 -2.67
C SER A 112 0.19 3.29 -4.04
N ASP A 113 -0.99 3.60 -4.55
CA ASP A 113 -1.37 3.26 -5.92
C ASP A 113 -0.49 3.98 -6.95
N VAL A 114 -0.44 3.43 -8.17
CA VAL A 114 0.45 3.91 -9.24
C VAL A 114 0.05 5.28 -9.80
N ASP A 115 -1.18 5.73 -9.55
CA ASP A 115 -1.67 7.06 -9.91
C ASP A 115 -1.36 8.14 -8.86
N VAL A 116 -0.68 7.78 -7.75
CA VAL A 116 -0.22 8.73 -6.74
C VAL A 116 1.08 9.41 -7.15
N ALA A 117 1.14 10.74 -7.00
CA ALA A 117 2.37 11.52 -7.20
C ALA A 117 2.94 12.00 -5.86
N TRP A 118 4.12 11.52 -5.50
CA TRP A 118 4.82 11.97 -4.30
C TRP A 118 5.63 13.24 -4.59
N LEU A 119 5.28 14.33 -3.89
CA LEU A 119 5.99 15.61 -3.97
C LEU A 119 6.95 15.83 -2.79
N ARG A 120 6.76 15.09 -1.71
CA ARG A 120 7.58 15.10 -0.49
C ARG A 120 7.64 13.69 0.10
N PRO A 121 8.70 13.35 0.86
CA PRO A 121 8.77 12.07 1.56
C PRO A 121 7.65 11.98 2.62
N PRO A 122 6.93 10.85 2.74
CA PRO A 122 5.85 10.70 3.72
C PRO A 122 6.34 10.33 5.12
N TRP A 123 7.57 9.83 5.24
CA TRP A 123 8.12 9.31 6.50
C TRP A 123 8.10 10.28 7.67
N PRO A 124 8.30 11.59 7.50
CA PRO A 124 8.18 12.54 8.60
C PRO A 124 6.82 12.51 9.32
N LEU A 125 5.74 12.06 8.67
CA LEU A 125 4.42 11.97 9.31
C LEU A 125 4.26 10.74 10.21
N VAL A 126 4.99 9.66 9.92
CA VAL A 126 4.77 8.33 10.53
C VAL A 126 5.99 7.80 11.28
N ARG A 127 7.13 8.52 11.25
CA ARG A 127 8.36 8.17 11.98
C ARG A 127 8.67 9.19 13.08
N TYR A 128 8.60 8.73 14.32
CA TYR A 128 8.71 9.58 15.52
C TYR A 128 10.01 10.37 15.60
N SER A 129 11.15 9.76 15.23
CA SER A 129 12.45 10.45 15.20
C SER A 129 12.50 11.59 14.20
N SER A 130 11.76 11.48 13.09
CA SER A 130 11.68 12.52 12.06
C SER A 130 10.74 13.65 12.47
N VAL A 131 9.62 13.34 13.13
CA VAL A 131 8.69 14.34 13.72
C VAL A 131 9.41 15.23 14.73
N ARG A 132 10.28 14.66 15.57
CA ARG A 132 10.97 15.39 16.64
C ARG A 132 12.17 16.23 16.15
N SER A 133 12.69 15.96 14.95
CA SER A 133 13.92 16.57 14.44
C SER A 133 13.68 17.68 13.42
N ALA A 134 12.43 17.88 12.98
CA ALA A 134 12.08 18.99 12.10
C ALA A 134 12.07 20.29 12.92
N PRO A 135 12.69 21.38 12.42
CA PRO A 135 12.46 22.70 12.98
C PRO A 135 11.02 23.10 12.65
N ALA A 136 10.23 23.42 13.68
CA ALA A 136 8.87 23.91 13.53
C ALA A 136 8.85 25.22 12.73
N GLU A 137 8.85 25.16 11.39
CA GLU A 137 8.89 26.34 10.54
C GLU A 137 7.62 27.20 10.64
N ASN A 138 6.58 26.75 11.35
CA ASN A 138 5.41 27.57 11.72
C ASN A 138 4.71 27.10 13.02
N GLY A 139 5.43 26.49 13.97
CA GLY A 139 4.98 26.30 15.36
C GLY A 139 3.77 25.39 15.67
N ALA A 140 2.99 24.91 14.68
CA ALA A 140 1.72 24.22 14.96
C ALA A 140 1.57 22.80 14.37
N VAL A 141 2.31 22.43 13.32
CA VAL A 141 2.04 21.18 12.56
C VAL A 141 2.69 19.93 13.18
N GLU A 142 3.61 20.05 14.14
CA GLU A 142 4.44 18.91 14.57
C GLU A 142 3.90 18.10 15.77
N GLN A 143 3.02 18.66 16.60
CA GLN A 143 2.48 17.94 17.76
C GLN A 143 1.28 17.05 17.41
N GLU A 144 0.38 17.51 16.53
CA GLU A 144 -0.86 16.77 16.22
C GLU A 144 -0.60 15.48 15.43
N ALA A 145 0.43 15.47 14.56
CA ALA A 145 0.85 14.28 13.82
C ALA A 145 1.72 13.31 14.66
N SER A 146 2.15 13.70 15.86
CA SER A 146 3.04 12.86 16.69
C SER A 146 2.41 11.52 17.10
N LEU A 147 1.07 11.48 17.18
CA LEU A 147 0.32 10.24 17.44
C LEU A 147 0.33 9.28 16.24
N LEU A 148 0.42 9.79 15.01
CA LEU A 148 0.54 8.93 13.82
C LEU A 148 1.83 8.12 13.85
N ALA A 149 2.88 8.68 14.43
CA ALA A 149 4.13 7.97 14.63
C ALA A 149 4.05 6.81 15.63
N LEU A 150 2.94 6.65 16.35
CA LEU A 150 2.62 5.51 17.23
C LEU A 150 1.63 4.53 16.58
N ALA A 151 0.98 4.89 15.47
CA ALA A 151 -0.03 4.05 14.83
C ALA A 151 0.58 2.87 14.06
N ASP A 152 0.03 1.66 14.22
CA ASP A 152 0.47 0.48 13.47
C ASP A 152 0.03 0.52 12.00
N VAL A 153 -1.11 1.16 11.74
CA VAL A 153 -1.66 1.38 10.40
C VAL A 153 -2.15 2.82 10.30
N VAL A 154 -1.84 3.49 9.19
CA VAL A 154 -2.39 4.82 8.86
C VAL A 154 -2.99 4.75 7.46
N LEU A 155 -4.23 5.19 7.32
CA LEU A 155 -4.98 5.18 6.07
C LEU A 155 -5.22 6.63 5.63
N SER A 156 -5.18 6.88 4.32
CA SER A 156 -5.74 8.11 3.76
C SER A 156 -7.26 8.10 3.76
N VAL A 157 -7.86 9.29 3.73
CA VAL A 157 -9.31 9.48 3.60
C VAL A 157 -9.55 10.48 2.48
N ASP A 158 -10.52 10.18 1.60
CA ASP A 158 -10.86 11.06 0.47
C ASP A 158 -11.84 12.17 0.88
N GLN A 159 -12.67 11.88 1.89
CA GLN A 159 -13.62 12.82 2.49
C GLN A 159 -13.43 12.84 4.00
N VAL A 160 -13.05 13.99 4.54
CA VAL A 160 -13.05 14.23 5.99
C VAL A 160 -14.38 14.87 6.34
N GLN A 161 -15.19 14.18 7.15
CA GLN A 161 -16.40 14.77 7.74
C GLN A 161 -16.15 14.95 9.23
N GLN A 162 -15.32 15.94 9.58
CA GLN A 162 -14.81 16.16 10.94
C GLN A 162 -15.90 16.07 12.03
N TYR A 163 -17.11 16.56 11.77
CA TYR A 163 -18.22 16.47 12.72
C TYR A 163 -18.73 15.02 12.94
N LEU A 164 -18.82 14.23 11.88
CA LEU A 164 -19.30 12.84 11.90
C LEU A 164 -18.19 11.86 12.29
N ASP A 165 -16.96 12.13 11.87
CA ASP A 165 -15.77 11.34 12.21
C ASP A 165 -15.40 11.45 13.70
N CYS A 166 -15.78 12.55 14.36
CA CYS A 166 -15.60 12.73 15.81
C CYS A 166 -16.63 11.98 16.65
N ASP A 167 -17.76 11.55 16.07
CA ASP A 167 -18.76 10.76 16.78
C ASP A 167 -18.31 9.30 16.85
N LYS A 168 -17.66 8.97 17.98
CA LYS A 168 -16.93 7.72 18.27
C LYS A 168 -17.69 6.41 18.05
N HIS A 169 -18.98 6.48 17.71
CA HIS A 169 -19.87 5.33 17.55
C HIS A 169 -20.09 4.92 16.09
N ARG A 170 -19.71 5.74 15.08
CA ARG A 170 -20.05 5.48 13.66
C ARG A 170 -18.94 5.79 12.65
N TRP A 171 -17.67 5.79 13.05
CA TRP A 171 -16.49 6.10 12.20
C TRP A 171 -16.36 5.26 10.90
N HIS A 172 -17.17 4.23 10.69
CA HIS A 172 -17.14 3.37 9.49
C HIS A 172 -18.33 3.60 8.54
N VAL A 173 -19.29 4.46 8.89
CA VAL A 173 -20.54 4.60 8.13
C VAL A 173 -20.49 5.77 7.15
N ASP A 174 -19.83 6.87 7.54
CA ASP A 174 -19.84 8.12 6.77
C ASP A 174 -18.44 8.53 6.27
N SER A 175 -17.38 7.82 6.69
CA SER A 175 -15.99 8.11 6.30
C SER A 175 -15.58 7.24 5.10
N GLU A 176 -15.28 7.88 3.96
CA GLU A 176 -14.70 7.19 2.80
C GLU A 176 -13.20 7.00 2.99
N LEU A 177 -12.82 5.79 3.40
CA LEU A 177 -11.42 5.38 3.54
C LEU A 177 -10.81 5.12 2.17
N ASN A 178 -9.60 5.63 1.95
CA ASN A 178 -8.82 5.43 0.74
C ASN A 178 -7.64 4.50 1.05
N THR A 179 -7.62 3.34 0.39
CA THR A 179 -6.54 2.34 0.49
C THR A 179 -5.44 2.53 -0.56
N GLY A 180 -5.54 3.59 -1.37
CA GLY A 180 -4.58 4.02 -2.36
C GLY A 180 -3.37 4.75 -1.77
N VAL A 181 -3.39 5.17 -0.50
CA VAL A 181 -2.19 5.53 0.29
C VAL A 181 -2.33 5.00 1.71
N VAL A 182 -1.47 4.05 2.09
CA VAL A 182 -1.55 3.40 3.41
C VAL A 182 -0.17 3.14 3.97
N PHE A 183 0.03 3.45 5.25
CA PHE A 183 1.20 3.05 6.00
C PHE A 183 0.90 1.81 6.84
N PHE A 184 1.85 0.87 6.87
CA PHE A 184 1.91 -0.25 7.78
C PHE A 184 3.26 -0.27 8.48
N ARG A 185 3.25 -0.29 9.81
CA ARG A 185 4.44 -0.56 10.61
C ARG A 185 4.74 -2.05 10.59
N ALA A 186 6.01 -2.43 10.59
CA ALA A 186 6.43 -3.81 10.88
C ALA A 186 6.16 -4.13 12.36
N SER A 187 4.91 -4.42 12.69
CA SER A 187 4.44 -4.71 14.04
C SER A 187 3.40 -5.83 14.06
N ALA A 188 3.21 -6.41 15.25
CA ALA A 188 2.17 -7.41 15.46
C ALA A 188 0.76 -6.84 15.20
N GLY A 189 0.53 -5.55 15.50
CA GLY A 189 -0.75 -4.88 15.28
C GLY A 189 -1.08 -4.76 13.79
N ALA A 190 -0.12 -4.34 12.96
CA ALA A 190 -0.32 -4.26 11.51
C ALA A 190 -0.56 -5.63 10.88
N LEU A 191 0.16 -6.66 11.34
CA LEU A 191 -0.06 -8.04 10.89
C LEU A 191 -1.45 -8.55 11.28
N ALA A 192 -1.93 -8.25 12.49
CA ALA A 192 -3.28 -8.62 12.91
C ALA A 192 -4.36 -7.96 12.04
N VAL A 193 -4.19 -6.67 11.69
CA VAL A 193 -5.10 -5.98 10.76
C VAL A 193 -5.12 -6.67 9.38
N LEU A 194 -3.95 -7.06 8.87
CA LEU A 194 -3.87 -7.79 7.60
C LEU A 194 -4.46 -9.19 7.71
N ASP A 195 -4.35 -9.88 8.84
CA ASP A 195 -4.93 -11.21 9.02
C ASP A 195 -6.48 -11.13 9.11
N GLU A 196 -7.03 -10.12 9.79
CA GLU A 196 -8.49 -9.88 9.82
C GLU A 196 -9.03 -9.50 8.43
N TRP A 197 -8.32 -8.64 7.70
CA TRP A 197 -8.70 -8.28 6.34
C TRP A 197 -8.67 -9.50 5.40
N LEU A 198 -7.76 -10.47 5.60
CA LEU A 198 -7.76 -11.72 4.81
C LEU A 198 -9.04 -12.52 5.01
N GLY A 199 -9.59 -12.53 6.23
CA GLY A 199 -10.84 -13.24 6.56
C GLY A 199 -12.10 -12.65 5.94
N THR A 200 -11.99 -11.57 5.16
CA THR A 200 -13.12 -10.93 4.47
C THR A 200 -13.29 -11.37 3.01
N PHE A 201 -12.36 -12.18 2.48
CA PHE A 201 -12.38 -12.70 1.11
C PHE A 201 -12.96 -14.11 1.04
#